data_AF-A0A0C3A5I0-F1
#
_entry.id   AF-A0A0C3A5I0-F1
#
_cell.length_a   1.000
_cell.length_b   1.000
_cell.length_c   1.000
_cell.angle_alpha   90.00
_cell.angle_beta   90.00
_cell.angle_gamma   90.00
#
_symmetry.space_group_name_H-M   'P 1'
#
loop_
_entity.id
_entity.type
_entity.pdbx_description
1 polymer ?
#
loop_
_entity_poly.entity_id
_entity_poly.type
_entity_poly.pdbx_seq_one_letter_code
_entity_poly.pdbx_strand_id
1 'polypeptide(L)' 'MCGFGDKDRRPLAPAVVAKMIVRREDNSIVDVDEVDCSFFLVTVDLWSADSVREMNLVMHPSSPADRCAPRSS' A
#
# COMPACT_ATOMS: atom_id res chain seq x y z
N MET A 1 13.68 -2.38 7.92
CA MET A 1 13.19 -3.64 7.34
C MET A 1 12.72 -4.52 8.48
N CYS A 2 11.49 -5.04 8.44
CA CYS A 2 10.92 -5.91 9.48
C CYS A 2 11.31 -7.39 9.32
N GLY A 3 12.08 -7.72 8.28
CA GLY A 3 12.55 -9.07 7.99
C GLY A 3 11.44 -10.00 7.48
N PHE A 4 11.75 -11.30 7.44
CA PHE A 4 10.84 -12.36 6.98
C PHE A 4 10.18 -13.14 8.12
N GLY A 5 10.46 -12.78 9.38
CA GLY A 5 9.89 -13.43 10.56
C GLY A 5 8.85 -12.55 11.25
N ASP A 6 7.87 -13.16 11.92
CA ASP A 6 6.75 -12.44 12.54
C ASP A 6 7.07 -11.75 13.86
N LYS A 7 8.27 -11.94 14.40
CA LYS A 7 8.67 -11.43 15.73
C LYS A 7 8.92 -9.92 15.78
N ASP A 8 9.24 -9.30 14.65
CA ASP A 8 9.59 -7.88 14.58
C ASP A 8 8.64 -7.12 13.65
N ARG A 9 7.47 -6.72 14.18
CA ARG A 9 6.54 -5.86 13.44
C ARG A 9 6.75 -4.40 13.85
N ARG A 10 7.38 -3.62 12.97
CA ARG A 10 7.55 -2.16 13.13
C ARG A 10 6.62 -1.42 12.17
N PRO A 11 5.66 -0.63 12.67
CA PRO A 11 4.87 0.25 11.83
C PRO A 11 5.76 1.25 11.09
N LEU A 12 5.29 1.74 9.94
CA LEU A 12 5.94 2.86 9.26
C LEU A 12 5.80 4.11 10.14
N ALA A 13 6.90 4.85 10.30
CA ALA A 13 6.94 6.11 11.05
C ALA A 13 7.41 7.24 10.11
N PRO A 14 6.70 8.37 10.06
CA PRO A 14 5.43 8.65 10.73
C PRO A 14 4.25 7.83 10.17
N ALA A 15 3.15 7.76 10.93
CA ALA A 15 1.93 7.14 10.45
C ALA A 15 1.41 7.85 9.20
N VAL A 16 0.95 7.09 8.22
CA VAL A 16 0.33 7.63 7.01
C VAL A 16 -1.12 7.99 7.33
N VAL A 17 -1.51 9.23 7.03
CA VAL A 17 -2.87 9.73 7.24
C VAL A 17 -3.38 10.27 5.90
N ALA A 18 -4.56 9.80 5.48
CA ALA A 18 -5.26 10.30 4.30
C ALA A 18 -6.51 11.08 4.72
N LYS A 19 -6.84 12.14 3.99
CA LYS A 19 -8.06 12.93 4.18
C LYS A 19 -8.95 12.79 2.96
N MET A 20 -10.16 12.28 3.15
CA MET A 20 -11.20 12.31 2.11
C MET A 20 -11.76 13.73 1.99
N ILE A 21 -11.92 14.22 0.75
CA ILE A 21 -12.55 15.51 0.47
C ILE A 21 -13.72 15.24 -0.48
N VAL A 22 -14.94 15.52 -0.02
CA VAL A 22 -16.16 15.40 -0.82
C VAL A 22 -16.61 16.80 -1.22
N ARG A 23 -16.87 16.99 -2.52
CA ARG A 23 -17.32 18.28 -3.08
C ARG A 23 -18.61 18.11 -3.85
N ARG A 24 -19.45 19.15 -3.83
CA ARG A 24 -20.62 19.29 -4.71
C ARG A 24 -20.17 19.78 -6.10
N GLU A 25 -21.09 19.80 -7.07
CA GLU A 25 -20.83 20.26 -8.45
C GLU A 25 -20.33 21.71 -8.51
N ASP A 26 -20.75 22.55 -7.56
CA ASP A 26 -20.30 23.94 -7.42
C ASP A 26 -18.94 24.11 -6.72
N ASN A 27 -18.24 23.00 -6.44
CA ASN A 27 -16.98 22.91 -5.67
C ASN A 27 -17.07 23.22 -4.17
N SER A 28 -18.27 23.44 -3.60
CA SER A 28 -18.42 23.55 -2.15
C SER A 28 -18.12 22.23 -1.45
N ILE A 29 -17.60 22.30 -0.22
CA ILE A 29 -17.30 21.11 0.60
C ILE A 29 -18.62 20.62 1.21
N VAL A 30 -18.87 19.31 1.11
CA VAL A 30 -20.03 18.68 1.74
C VAL A 30 -19.79 18.56 3.26
N ASP A 31 -20.83 18.79 4.05
CA ASP A 31 -20.77 18.60 5.50
C ASP A 31 -20.50 17.13 5.84
N VAL A 32 -19.71 16.87 6.89
CA VAL A 32 -19.35 15.51 7.29
C VAL A 32 -20.59 14.73 7.74
N ASP A 33 -21.56 15.40 8.36
CA ASP A 33 -22.80 14.76 8.86
C ASP A 33 -23.74 14.34 7.71
N GLU A 34 -23.52 14.84 6.48
CA GLU A 34 -24.27 14.45 5.28
C GLU A 34 -23.69 13.20 4.60
N VAL A 35 -22.52 12.69 5.04
CA VAL A 35 -21.82 11.57 4.38
C VAL A 35 -21.78 10.33 5.29
N ASP A 36 -22.57 9.31 4.94
CA ASP A 36 -22.44 7.99 5.59
C ASP A 36 -21.14 7.29 5.16
N CYS A 37 -20.17 7.32 6.06
CA CYS A 37 -18.84 6.73 5.86
C CYS A 37 -18.75 5.27 6.34
N SER A 38 -19.84 4.65 6.81
CA SER A 38 -19.82 3.36 7.52
C SER A 38 -19.18 2.21 6.74
N PHE A 39 -19.21 2.28 5.41
CA PHE A 39 -18.68 1.25 4.51
C PHE A 39 -17.45 1.70 3.70
N PHE A 40 -16.91 2.87 3.98
CA PHE A 40 -15.77 3.38 3.23
C PHE A 40 -14.48 2.72 3.72
N LEU A 41 -13.70 2.21 2.78
CA LEU A 41 -12.44 1.54 3.05
C LEU A 41 -11.33 2.20 2.22
N VAL A 42 -10.20 2.44 2.87
CA VAL A 42 -8.97 2.86 2.20
C VAL A 42 -7.98 1.71 2.30
N THR A 43 -7.54 1.22 1.15
CA THR A 43 -6.47 0.22 1.06
C THR A 43 -5.17 0.90 0.69
N VAL A 44 -4.06 0.29 1.10
CA VAL A 44 -2.71 0.72 0.77
C VAL A 44 -1.98 -0.45 0.15
N ASP A 45 -1.11 -0.15 -0.81
CA ASP A 45 -0.35 -1.15 -1.53
C ASP A 45 1.10 -0.71 -1.72
N LEU A 46 2.02 -1.67 -1.86
CA LEU A 46 3.45 -1.36 -1.95
C LEU A 46 3.86 -1.17 -3.42
N TRP A 47 4.35 0.02 -3.74
CA TRP A 47 4.82 0.38 -5.08
C TRP A 47 6.31 0.71 -5.10
N SER A 48 6.90 0.56 -6.28
CA SER A 48 8.22 1.09 -6.61
C SER A 48 8.24 2.61 -6.47
N ALA A 49 9.43 3.17 -6.23
CA ALA A 49 9.59 4.61 -5.97
C ALA A 49 9.17 5.49 -7.17
N ASP A 50 9.22 4.96 -8.39
CA ASP A 50 8.72 5.58 -9.61
C ASP A 50 7.22 5.38 -9.84
N SER A 51 6.54 4.64 -8.94
CA SER A 51 5.11 4.30 -9.02
C SER A 51 4.72 3.53 -10.28
N VAL A 52 5.63 2.77 -10.89
CA VAL A 52 5.37 2.05 -12.14
C VAL A 52 4.97 0.59 -11.91
N ARG A 53 5.49 -0.03 -10.85
CA ARG A 53 5.29 -1.47 -10.55
C ARG A 53 4.99 -1.72 -9.08
N GLU A 54 4.04 -2.63 -8.83
CA GLU A 54 3.75 -3.20 -7.51
C GLU A 54 4.91 -4.10 -7.03
N MET A 55 5.16 -4.07 -5.72
CA MET A 55 6.32 -4.70 -5.07
C MET A 55 5.92 -5.53 -3.83
N ASN A 56 4.69 -6.03 -3.79
CA ASN A 56 4.15 -6.78 -2.63
C ASN A 56 4.81 -8.14 -2.38
N LEU A 57 5.49 -8.71 -3.38
CA LEU A 57 6.12 -10.02 -3.30
C LEU A 57 7.63 -9.87 -3.15
N VAL A 58 8.19 -10.47 -2.11
CA VAL A 58 9.62 -10.47 -1.83
C VAL A 58 10.13 -11.90 -1.60
N MET A 59 11.36 -12.17 -2.02
CA MET A 59 11.99 -13.49 -1.87
C MET A 59 13.04 -13.46 -0.77
N HIS A 60 13.05 -14.48 0.10
CA HIS A 60 14.12 -14.67 1.08
C HIS A 60 15.44 -15.00 0.36
N PRO A 61 16.58 -14.36 0.71
CA PRO A 61 17.84 -14.57 0.00
C PRO A 61 18.38 -16.01 0.05
N SER A 62 18.03 -16.77 1.09
CA SER A 62 18.39 -18.19 1.22
C SER A 62 17.42 -19.14 0.50
N SER A 63 16.38 -18.62 -0.15
CA SER A 63 15.53 -19.42 -1.03
C SER A 63 16.33 -19.77 -2.29
N PRO A 64 16.39 -21.05 -2.72
CA PRO A 64 17.14 -21.43 -3.91
C PRO A 64 16.49 -20.82 -5.15
N ALA A 65 17.05 -19.70 -5.63
CA ALA A 65 16.56 -18.92 -6.77
C ALA A 65 16.89 -19.53 -8.14
N ASP A 66 17.66 -20.61 -8.21
CA ASP A 66 18.21 -21.17 -9.46
C ASP A 66 17.21 -21.90 -10.38
N ARG A 67 15.91 -21.92 -10.08
CA ARG A 67 14.91 -22.60 -10.94
C ARG A 67 13.88 -21.69 -11.60
N CYS A 68 13.88 -20.39 -11.29
CA CYS A 68 12.89 -19.44 -11.81
C CYS A 68 13.52 -18.24 -12.54
N ALA A 69 14.59 -18.47 -13.31
CA ALA A 69 14.95 -17.58 -14.41
C ALA A 69 14.67 -18.33 -15.72
N PRO A 70 13.92 -17.77 -16.70
CA PRO A 70 13.93 -18.33 -18.04
C PRO A 70 15.37 -18.24 -18.53
N ARG A 71 15.95 -19.38 -18.90
CA ARG A 71 17.24 -19.41 -19.57
C ARG A 71 17.11 -18.60 -20.86
N SER A 72 17.66 -17.40 -20.88
CA SER A 72 17.87 -16.67 -22.13
C SER A 72 18.94 -17.41 -22.92
N SER A 73 18.52 -18.00 -24.04
CA SER A 73 19.39 -18.54 -25.10
C SER A 73 20.10 -17.43 -25.85
#